data_AF-A0A5E4MBV6-F1
#
_entry.id   AF-A0A5E4MBV6-F1
#
_cell.length_a   1.000
_cell.length_b   1.000
_cell.length_c   1.000
_cell.angle_alpha   90.00
_cell.angle_beta   90.00
_cell.angle_gamma   90.00
#
_symmetry.space_group_name_H-M   'P 1'
#
loop_
_entity.id
_entity.type
_entity.pdbx_description
1 polymer ?
#
loop_
_entity_poly.entity_id
_entity_poly.type
_entity_poly.pdbx_seq_one_letter_code
_entity_poly.pdbx_strand_id
1 'polypeptide(L)' 'METYDKLVKVFGDEALSRAQVFRWHKNFKNGRESVGDEPRSGRPVEARTDNNVQRVRILVHQDRRLTV' A
#
# COMPACT_ATOMS: atom_id res chain seq x y z
N MET A 1 12.34 13.78 -21.71
CA MET A 1 12.85 12.42 -21.44
C MET A 1 12.03 11.55 -22.36
N GLU A 2 12.67 10.84 -23.28
CA GLU A 2 11.98 10.19 -24.40
C GLU A 2 10.79 9.32 -23.96
N THR A 3 10.90 8.62 -22.83
CA THR A 3 9.81 7.81 -22.26
C THR A 3 8.57 8.63 -21.87
N TYR A 4 8.74 9.82 -21.30
CA TYR A 4 7.61 10.69 -20.96
C TYR A 4 6.88 11.17 -22.21
N ASP A 5 7.64 11.59 -23.23
CA ASP A 5 7.07 12.12 -24.48
C ASP A 5 6.30 11.01 -25.23
N LYS A 6 6.81 9.77 -25.20
CA LYS A 6 6.10 8.59 -25.72
C LYS A 6 4.82 8.28 -24.94
N LEU A 7 4.84 8.38 -23.62
CA LEU A 7 3.65 8.14 -22.79
C LEU A 7 2.56 9.18 -23.04
N VAL A 8 2.91 10.46 -23.10
CA VAL A 8 1.95 11.54 -23.41
C VAL A 8 1.37 11.39 -24.81
N LYS A 9 2.18 10.97 -25.79
CA LYS A 9 1.71 10.76 -27.16
C LYS A 9 0.63 9.67 -27.26
N VAL A 10 0.68 8.64 -26.42
CA VAL A 10 -0.27 7.51 -26.46
C VAL A 10 -1.45 7.72 -25.53
N PHE A 11 -1.21 8.24 -24.32
CA PHE A 11 -2.22 8.33 -23.25
C PHE A 11 -2.77 9.74 -23.03
N GLY A 12 -2.19 10.78 -23.64
CA GLY A 12 -2.66 12.16 -23.52
C GLY A 12 -2.79 12.60 -22.07
N ASP A 13 -3.99 13.02 -21.69
CA ASP A 13 -4.32 13.51 -20.33
C ASP A 13 -4.33 12.40 -19.28
N GLU A 14 -4.45 11.13 -19.68
CA GLU A 14 -4.36 9.97 -18.77
C GLU A 14 -2.92 9.55 -18.50
N ALA A 15 -1.94 10.18 -19.16
CA ALA A 15 -0.54 9.88 -18.94
C ALA A 15 -0.11 10.21 -17.50
N LEU A 16 0.81 9.40 -16.97
CA LEU A 16 1.46 9.69 -15.70
C LEU A 16 2.16 11.06 -15.75
N SER A 17 2.10 11.79 -14.63
CA SER A 17 2.83 13.06 -14.52
C SER A 17 4.32 12.85 -14.74
N ARG A 18 5.01 13.88 -15.23
CA ARG A 18 6.45 13.83 -15.47
C ARG A 18 7.23 13.32 -14.26
N ALA A 19 6.90 13.79 -13.06
CA ALA A 19 7.54 13.33 -11.82
C ALA A 19 7.37 11.83 -11.55
N GLN A 20 6.18 11.27 -11.81
CA GLN A 20 5.92 9.83 -11.65
C GLN A 20 6.72 9.00 -12.65
N VAL A 21 6.83 9.44 -13.90
CA VAL A 21 7.64 8.77 -14.93
C VAL A 21 9.12 8.74 -14.53
N PHE A 22 9.65 9.86 -14.03
CA PHE A 22 11.04 9.91 -13.55
C PHE A 22 11.28 8.98 -12.36
N ARG A 23 10.34 8.90 -11.42
CA ARG A 23 10.42 7.97 -10.28
C ARG A 23 10.46 6.52 -10.73
N TRP A 24 9.55 6.12 -11.63
CA TRP A 24 9.53 4.77 -12.18
C TRP A 24 10.82 4.45 -12.95
N HIS A 25 11.30 5.38 -13.77
CA HIS A 25 12.55 5.20 -14.49
C HIS A 25 13.75 5.00 -13.57
N LYS A 26 13.82 5.74 -12.45
CA LYS A 26 14.86 5.52 -11.43
C LYS A 26 14.73 4.13 -10.80
N ASN A 27 13.52 3.69 -10.47
CA ASN A 27 13.29 2.36 -9.89
C ASN A 27 13.71 1.24 -10.85
N PHE A 28 13.34 1.33 -12.13
CA PHE A 28 13.75 0.37 -13.15
C PHE A 28 15.28 0.36 -13.34
N LYS A 29 15.92 1.53 -13.35
CA LYS A 29 17.40 1.61 -13.37
C LYS A 29 18.07 0.98 -12.16
N ASN A 30 17.40 1.00 -11.01
CA ASN A 30 17.88 0.39 -9.78
C ASN A 30 17.56 -1.11 -9.67
N GLY A 31 17.06 -1.74 -10.75
CA GLY A 31 16.83 -3.18 -10.83
C GLY A 31 15.47 -3.66 -10.35
N ARG A 32 14.52 -2.76 -10.05
CA ARG A 32 13.13 -3.18 -9.82
C ARG A 32 12.49 -3.55 -11.16
N GLU A 33 11.95 -4.75 -11.28
CA GLU A 33 11.23 -5.20 -12.49
C GLU A 33 9.70 -5.24 -12.31
N SER A 34 9.22 -5.29 -11.06
CA SER A 34 7.79 -5.35 -10.76
C SER A 34 7.10 -3.99 -10.93
N VAL A 35 5.97 -3.99 -11.64
CA VAL A 35 5.05 -2.84 -11.79
C VAL A 35 3.99 -2.77 -10.69
N GLY A 36 3.80 -3.85 -9.93
CA GLY A 36 2.86 -3.89 -8.82
C GLY A 36 3.33 -3.00 -7.67
N ASP A 37 2.40 -2.62 -6.79
CA ASP A 37 2.77 -1.88 -5.59
C ASP A 37 3.71 -2.71 -4.70
N GLU A 38 4.73 -2.05 -4.16
CA GLU A 38 5.52 -2.64 -3.09
C GLU A 38 4.62 -2.84 -1.86
N PRO A 39 5.00 -3.74 -0.93
CA PRO A 39 4.30 -3.91 0.33
C PRO A 39 4.05 -2.55 0.97
N ARG A 40 2.79 -2.11 0.97
CA ARG A 40 2.41 -0.84 1.55
C ARG A 40 2.59 -0.97 3.05
N SER A 41 3.32 -0.03 3.64
CA SER A 41 3.34 0.14 5.09
C SER A 41 1.91 0.50 5.53
N GLY A 42 1.13 -0.51 5.88
CA GLY A 42 -0.16 -0.36 6.52
C GLY A 42 -0.02 -0.27 8.03
N ARG A 43 -1.10 0.06 8.73
CA ARG A 43 -1.16 -0.10 10.18
C ARG A 43 -0.79 -1.56 10.50
N PRO A 44 0.21 -1.82 11.35
CA PRO A 44 0.45 -3.17 11.85
C PRO A 44 -0.86 -3.66 12.47
N VAL A 45 -1.35 -4.80 12.01
CA VAL A 45 -2.50 -5.48 12.62
C VAL A 45 -2.02 -6.22 13.89
N GLU A 46 -1.08 -5.63 14.62
CA GLU A 46 -0.59 -6.16 15.90
C GLU A 46 -1.69 -6.14 16.98
N ALA A 47 -2.74 -5.35 16.78
CA ALA A 47 -3.91 -5.37 17.64
C ALA A 47 -4.72 -6.68 17.51
N ARG A 48 -4.76 -7.29 16.32
CA ARG A 48 -5.57 -8.50 16.06
C ARG A 48 -4.67 -9.74 16.02
N THR A 49 -4.08 -10.06 17.15
CA THR A 49 -3.49 -11.39 17.40
C THR A 49 -4.53 -12.33 17.99
N ASP A 50 -4.38 -13.63 17.81
CA ASP A 50 -5.28 -14.63 18.43
C ASP A 50 -5.31 -14.49 19.96
N ASN A 51 -4.18 -14.13 20.56
CA ASN A 51 -4.08 -13.81 21.99
C ASN A 51 -4.96 -12.61 22.38
N ASN A 52 -4.90 -11.51 21.63
CA ASN A 52 -5.72 -10.34 21.91
C ASN A 52 -7.20 -10.61 21.66
N VAL A 53 -7.53 -11.39 20.62
CA VAL A 53 -8.91 -11.84 20.35
C VAL A 53 -9.42 -12.69 21.52
N GLN A 54 -8.62 -13.62 22.03
CA GLN A 54 -9.02 -14.47 23.15
C GLN A 54 -9.18 -13.67 24.44
N ARG A 55 -8.28 -12.72 24.71
CA ARG A 55 -8.39 -11.81 25.87
C ARG A 55 -9.66 -10.98 25.82
N VAL A 56 -9.99 -10.39 24.67
CA VAL A 56 -11.24 -9.62 24.50
C VAL A 56 -12.46 -10.53 24.66
N ARG A 57 -12.45 -11.76 24.10
CA ARG A 57 -13.54 -12.74 24.28
C ARG A 57 -13.79 -13.07 25.75
N ILE A 58 -12.72 -13.29 26.53
CA ILE A 58 -12.81 -13.58 27.97
C ILE A 58 -13.39 -12.38 28.72
N LEU A 59 -12.88 -11.17 28.47
CA LEU A 59 -13.35 -9.95 29.13
C LEU A 59 -14.85 -9.72 28.89
N VAL A 60 -15.31 -9.79 27.63
CA VAL A 60 -16.73 -9.63 27.28
C VAL A 60 -17.62 -10.73 27.87
N HIS A 61 -17.11 -11.96 28.01
CA HIS A 61 -17.86 -13.05 28.67
C HIS A 61 -17.99 -12.83 30.18
N GLN A 62 -16.95 -12.30 30.82
CA GLN A 62 -16.92 -12.05 32.27
C GLN A 62 -17.75 -10.82 32.67
N ASP A 63 -17.77 -9.78 31.84
CA ASP A 63 -18.57 -8.59 32.06
C ASP A 63 -19.29 -8.17 30.79
N ARG A 64 -20.59 -8.52 30.71
CA ARG A 64 -21.47 -8.16 29.57
C ARG A 64 -21.77 -6.67 29.49
N ARG A 65 -21.36 -5.84 30.47
CA ARG A 65 -21.50 -4.38 30.41
C ARG A 65 -20.30 -3.71 29.75
N LEU A 66 -19.26 -4.46 29.38
CA LEU A 66 -18.18 -3.95 28.54
C LEU A 66 -18.70 -3.72 27.12
N THR A 67 -18.83 -2.47 26.73
CA THR A 67 -19.07 -2.04 25.35
C THR A 67 -17.74 -1.89 24.60
N VAL A 68 -17.70 -2.43 23.37
CA VAL A 68 -16.59 -2.30 22.41
C VAL A 68 -16.76 -1.03 21.59
#